data_AF-J7IGV7-F1
#
_entry.id   AF-J7IGV7-F1
#
_cell.length_a   1.000
_cell.length_b   1.000
_cell.length_c   1.000
_cell.angle_alpha   90.00
_cell.angle_beta   90.00
_cell.angle_gamma   90.00
#
_symmetry.space_group_name_H-M   'P 1'
#
loop_
_entity.id
_entity.type
_entity.pdbx_description
1 polymer ?
#
loop_
_entity_poly.entity_id
_entity_poly.type
_entity_poly.pdbx_seq_one_letter_code
_entity_poly.pdbx_strand_id
1 'polypeptide(L)'
;GIPSAEMAAGLDADAIVIALKSRTTPSADAVAESLAALEWLRERGCEQIFFKYCSTFDSTAAGNIGQVSEALLEQLGSDFTLACPAFPENGRTIFRGHLFVQDQLLSE
;
A
#
# COMPACT_ATOMS: atom_id res chain seq x y z
N GLY A 1 6.12 7.61 9.45
CA GLY A 1 7.45 7.00 9.30
C GLY A 1 7.51 5.75 10.16
N ILE A 2 8.56 4.96 10.00
CA ILE A 2 8.76 3.72 10.76
C ILE A 2 9.02 4.08 12.24
N PRO A 3 8.27 3.51 13.21
CA PRO A 3 8.49 3.84 14.62
C PRO A 3 9.84 3.34 15.13
N SER A 4 10.43 4.02 16.11
CA SER A 4 11.63 3.52 16.79
C SER A 4 11.31 2.26 17.62
N ALA A 5 12.33 1.46 17.93
CA ALA A 5 12.15 0.28 18.80
C ALA A 5 11.58 0.66 20.18
N GLU A 6 11.97 1.82 20.72
CA GLU A 6 11.46 2.35 21.98
C GLU A 6 9.98 2.73 21.88
N MET A 7 9.56 3.42 20.81
CA MET A 7 8.14 3.73 20.59
C MET A 7 7.30 2.48 20.38
N ALA A 8 7.91 1.41 19.87
CA ALA A 8 7.25 0.14 19.65
C ALA A 8 7.18 -0.73 20.91
N ALA A 9 7.93 -0.39 21.96
CA ALA A 9 8.00 -1.17 23.18
C ALA A 9 6.63 -1.16 23.87
N GLY A 10 6.01 -2.34 23.98
CA GLY A 10 4.69 -2.49 24.58
C GLY A 10 3.52 -2.19 23.64
N LEU A 11 3.73 -2.12 22.32
CA LEU A 11 2.63 -2.17 21.36
C LEU A 11 1.95 -3.54 21.46
N ASP A 12 0.75 -3.55 22.03
CA ASP A 12 -0.19 -4.66 22.01
C ASP A 12 -1.37 -4.26 21.13
N ALA A 13 -1.33 -4.68 19.86
CA ALA A 13 -2.31 -4.31 18.85
C ALA A 13 -2.50 -5.44 17.85
N ASP A 14 -3.75 -5.66 17.43
CA ASP A 14 -4.08 -6.64 16.40
C ASP A 14 -3.59 -6.23 15.01
N ALA A 15 -3.41 -4.92 14.78
CA ALA A 15 -2.96 -4.36 13.50
C ALA A 15 -2.08 -3.12 13.72
N ILE A 16 -1.07 -2.98 12.86
CA ILE A 16 -0.15 -1.84 12.87
C ILE A 16 -0.17 -1.16 11.49
N VAL A 17 -0.30 0.16 11.49
CA VAL A 17 -0.30 0.98 10.26
C VAL A 17 0.90 1.91 10.26
N ILE A 18 1.82 1.72 9.32
CA ILE A 18 2.95 2.64 9.09
C ILE A 18 2.57 3.63 8.00
N ALA A 19 2.38 4.90 8.38
CA ALA A 19 2.11 5.97 7.43
C ALA A 19 3.41 6.47 6.78
N LEU A 20 3.51 6.30 5.46
CA LEU A 20 4.60 6.82 4.61
C LEU A 20 4.11 8.00 3.77
N LYS A 21 5.04 8.86 3.34
CA LYS A 21 4.76 9.96 2.41
C LYS A 21 5.23 9.60 0.99
N SER A 22 4.94 8.38 0.57
CA SER A 22 5.56 7.74 -0.61
C SER A 22 4.74 7.81 -1.91
N ARG A 23 3.61 8.54 -1.92
CA ARG A 23 2.70 8.58 -3.10
C ARG A 23 3.37 9.14 -4.35
N THR A 24 4.11 10.22 -4.19
CA THR A 24 4.65 11.04 -5.30
C THR A 24 6.16 11.21 -5.24
N THR A 25 6.84 10.49 -4.34
CA THR A 25 8.30 10.43 -4.30
C THR A 25 8.83 9.61 -5.49
N PRO A 26 10.11 9.71 -5.83
CA PRO A 26 10.74 8.78 -6.77
C PRO A 26 10.44 7.32 -6.38
N SER A 27 10.22 6.47 -7.39
CA SER A 27 9.82 5.07 -7.15
C SER A 27 10.84 4.30 -6.33
N ALA A 28 12.13 4.55 -6.55
CA ALA A 28 13.22 3.96 -5.75
C ALA A 28 13.10 4.31 -4.25
N ASP A 29 12.76 5.57 -3.94
CA ASP A 29 12.60 6.01 -2.54
C ASP A 29 11.34 5.38 -1.93
N ALA A 30 10.23 5.34 -2.68
CA ALA A 30 8.99 4.72 -2.22
C ALA A 30 9.16 3.21 -1.95
N VAL A 31 9.91 2.51 -2.80
CA VAL A 31 10.26 1.10 -2.63
C VAL A 31 11.13 0.93 -1.38
N ALA A 32 12.21 1.71 -1.23
CA ALA A 32 13.10 1.61 -0.08
C ALA A 32 12.38 1.85 1.25
N GLU A 33 11.53 2.88 1.33
CA GLU A 33 10.72 3.16 2.53
C GLU A 33 9.73 2.04 2.83
N SER A 34 9.10 1.47 1.80
CA SER A 34 8.10 0.40 1.96
C SER A 34 8.74 -0.92 2.39
N LEU A 35 9.93 -1.26 1.88
CA LEU A 35 10.67 -2.45 2.30
C LEU A 35 11.20 -2.32 3.73
N ALA A 36 11.68 -1.13 4.11
CA ALA A 36 12.06 -0.87 5.51
C ALA A 36 10.85 -0.99 6.46
N ALA A 37 9.66 -0.53 6.02
CA ALA A 37 8.43 -0.70 6.79
C ALA A 37 7.99 -2.16 6.87
N LEU A 38 8.11 -2.92 5.77
CA LEU A 38 7.84 -4.36 5.74
C LEU A 38 8.73 -5.11 6.75
N GLU A 39 10.04 -4.89 6.72
CA GLU A 39 10.97 -5.57 7.61
C GLU A 39 10.62 -5.30 9.08
N TRP A 40 10.36 -4.04 9.41
CA TRP A 40 9.96 -3.66 10.76
C TRP A 40 8.67 -4.34 11.23
N LEU A 41 7.69 -4.52 10.33
CA LEU A 41 6.44 -5.24 10.62
C LEU A 41 6.69 -6.73 10.81
N ARG A 42 7.56 -7.34 9.98
CA ARG A 42 7.90 -8.77 10.08
C ARG A 42 8.65 -9.10 11.37
N GLU A 43 9.57 -8.24 11.81
CA GLU A 43 10.26 -8.36 13.10
C GLU A 43 9.28 -8.41 14.30
N ARG A 44 8.06 -7.90 14.12
CA ARG A 44 6.99 -7.88 15.14
C ARG A 44 5.94 -8.96 14.95
N GLY A 45 6.19 -9.91 14.05
CA GLY A 45 5.30 -11.05 13.83
C GLY A 45 4.06 -10.71 13.01
N CYS A 46 4.05 -9.61 12.25
CA CYS A 46 2.95 -9.37 11.30
C CYS A 46 2.99 -10.45 10.19
N GLU A 47 1.96 -11.30 10.17
CA GLU A 47 1.85 -12.43 9.22
C GLU A 47 1.18 -12.03 7.90
N GLN A 48 0.35 -10.98 7.93
CA GLN A 48 -0.34 -10.45 6.76
C GLN A 48 0.04 -8.99 6.52
N ILE A 49 0.36 -8.67 5.27
CA ILE A 49 0.77 -7.32 4.84
C ILE A 49 -0.28 -6.72 3.93
N PHE A 50 -0.74 -5.51 4.26
CA PHE A 50 -1.69 -4.74 3.46
C PHE A 50 -1.03 -3.48 2.92
N PHE A 51 -0.78 -3.43 1.60
CA PHE A 51 -0.29 -2.21 0.96
C PHE A 51 -1.46 -1.28 0.63
N LYS A 52 -1.64 -0.23 1.43
CA LYS A 52 -2.71 0.76 1.26
C LYS A 52 -2.29 1.91 0.33
N TYR A 53 -3.05 2.12 -0.73
CA TYR A 53 -2.95 3.28 -1.64
C TYR A 53 -4.32 3.97 -1.85
N CYS A 54 -4.36 5.07 -2.59
CA CYS A 54 -5.57 5.89 -2.75
C CYS A 54 -6.71 5.14 -3.49
N SER A 55 -7.97 5.39 -3.12
CA SER A 55 -9.14 4.75 -3.76
C SER A 55 -9.38 5.22 -5.20
N THR A 56 -8.73 6.30 -5.61
CA THR A 56 -8.71 6.81 -7.00
C THR A 56 -7.47 6.36 -7.77
N PHE A 57 -6.71 5.40 -7.23
CA PHE A 57 -5.54 4.81 -7.87
C PHE A 57 -4.45 5.83 -8.28
N ASP A 58 -4.33 6.93 -7.52
CA ASP A 58 -3.40 8.03 -7.77
C ASP A 58 -1.97 7.53 -7.99
N SER A 59 -1.54 7.57 -9.25
CA SER A 59 -0.23 7.15 -9.72
C SER A 59 0.06 7.72 -11.11
N THR A 60 1.30 7.56 -11.55
CA THR A 60 1.69 7.77 -12.96
C THR A 60 2.22 6.45 -13.52
N ALA A 61 2.55 6.41 -14.82
CA ALA A 61 3.27 5.27 -15.40
C ALA A 61 4.61 4.98 -14.70
N ALA A 62 5.21 5.99 -14.04
CA ALA A 62 6.44 5.83 -13.29
C ALA A 62 6.23 5.30 -11.86
N GLY A 63 4.97 5.18 -11.39
CA GLY A 63 4.64 4.60 -10.09
C GLY A 63 3.76 5.46 -9.17
N ASN A 64 3.64 5.09 -7.89
CA ASN A 64 4.44 4.07 -7.17
C ASN A 64 3.73 2.76 -6.86
N ILE A 65 2.44 2.62 -7.21
CA ILE A 65 1.63 1.44 -6.81
C ILE A 65 2.23 0.14 -7.36
N GLY A 66 2.59 0.09 -8.65
CA GLY A 66 3.16 -1.09 -9.27
C GLY A 66 4.51 -1.48 -8.67
N GLN A 67 5.46 -0.54 -8.67
CA GLN A 67 6.84 -0.80 -8.23
C GLN A 67 6.92 -1.22 -6.76
N VAL A 68 6.12 -0.60 -5.88
CA VAL A 68 6.06 -1.00 -4.48
C VAL A 68 5.40 -2.38 -4.34
N SER A 69 4.33 -2.67 -5.08
CA SER A 69 3.67 -3.98 -5.01
C SER A 69 4.60 -5.12 -5.46
N GLU A 70 5.35 -4.92 -6.55
CA GLU A 70 6.32 -5.89 -7.06
C GLU A 70 7.44 -6.15 -6.05
N ALA A 71 8.02 -5.09 -5.47
CA ALA A 71 9.08 -5.23 -4.47
C ALA A 71 8.59 -5.94 -3.20
N LEU A 72 7.36 -5.67 -2.75
CA LEU A 72 6.76 -6.35 -1.61
C LEU A 72 6.52 -7.84 -1.90
N LEU A 73 6.02 -8.18 -3.09
CA LEU A 73 5.83 -9.57 -3.53
C LEU A 73 7.14 -10.34 -3.53
N GLU A 74 8.19 -9.76 -4.10
CA GLU A 74 9.53 -10.36 -4.13
C GLU A 74 10.05 -10.63 -2.71
N GLN A 75 10.01 -9.63 -1.82
CA GLN A 75 10.50 -9.77 -0.44
C GLN A 75 9.67 -10.76 0.40
N LEU A 76 8.38 -10.90 0.09
CA LEU A 76 7.48 -11.85 0.75
C LEU A 76 7.54 -13.26 0.14
N GLY A 77 8.24 -13.45 -0.98
CA GLY A 77 8.29 -14.73 -1.69
C GLY A 77 6.94 -15.14 -2.29
N SER A 78 6.14 -14.17 -2.72
CA SER A 78 4.83 -14.40 -3.35
C SER A 78 4.85 -13.96 -4.81
N ASP A 79 4.10 -14.66 -5.67
CA ASP A 79 3.99 -14.39 -7.10
C ASP A 79 2.66 -13.73 -7.49
N PHE A 80 1.77 -13.48 -6.53
CA PHE A 80 0.41 -13.01 -6.80
C PHE A 80 -0.18 -12.15 -5.68
N THR A 81 -0.89 -11.08 -6.05
CA THR A 81 -1.69 -10.26 -5.13
C THR A 81 -2.89 -9.62 -5.84
N LEU A 82 -3.78 -9.01 -5.06
CA LEU A 82 -4.95 -8.28 -5.56
C LEU A 82 -4.70 -6.76 -5.54
N ALA A 83 -5.19 -6.07 -6.57
CA ALA A 83 -5.30 -4.62 -6.58
C ALA A 83 -6.78 -4.20 -6.57
N CYS A 84 -7.25 -3.63 -5.46
CA CYS A 84 -8.65 -3.23 -5.29
C CYS A 84 -8.76 -1.87 -4.58
N PRO A 85 -8.79 -0.76 -5.34
CA PRO A 85 -9.05 0.57 -4.79
C PRO A 85 -10.54 0.87 -4.53
N ALA A 86 -11.46 -0.09 -4.76
CA ALA A 86 -12.89 0.13 -4.57
C ALA A 86 -13.23 0.52 -3.11
N PHE A 87 -14.10 1.50 -2.96
CA PHE A 87 -14.64 1.95 -1.69
C PHE A 87 -16.09 2.42 -1.91
N PRO A 88 -17.07 1.48 -1.93
CA PRO A 88 -18.45 1.78 -2.32
C PRO A 88 -19.15 2.82 -1.44
N GLU A 89 -18.91 2.84 -0.12
CA GLU A 89 -19.46 3.85 0.80
C GLU A 89 -19.06 5.28 0.38
N ASN A 90 -17.88 5.43 -0.23
CA ASN A 90 -17.38 6.69 -0.78
C ASN A 90 -17.57 6.79 -2.30
N GLY A 91 -18.42 5.97 -2.91
CA GLY A 91 -18.72 6.02 -4.34
C GLY A 91 -17.58 5.59 -5.26
N ARG A 92 -16.63 4.76 -4.80
CA ARG A 92 -15.60 4.17 -5.67
C ARG A 92 -15.95 2.72 -5.96
N THR A 93 -16.27 2.40 -7.21
CA THR A 93 -16.65 1.03 -7.64
C THR A 93 -15.78 0.58 -8.80
N ILE A 94 -15.62 -0.75 -8.95
CA ILE A 94 -14.87 -1.35 -10.06
C ILE A 94 -15.81 -2.27 -10.81
N PHE A 95 -15.94 -2.08 -12.12
CA PHE A 95 -16.69 -2.97 -13.00
C PHE A 95 -15.83 -3.34 -14.20
N ARG A 96 -15.59 -4.65 -14.39
CA ARG A 96 -14.75 -5.18 -15.47
C ARG A 96 -13.38 -4.48 -15.57
N GLY A 97 -12.75 -4.24 -14.42
CA GLY A 97 -11.44 -3.58 -14.32
C GLY A 97 -11.46 -2.05 -14.47
N HIS A 98 -12.60 -1.43 -14.75
CA HIS A 98 -12.73 0.02 -14.85
C HIS A 98 -13.15 0.61 -13.50
N LEU A 99 -12.44 1.63 -13.04
CA LEU A 99 -12.73 2.35 -11.80
C LEU A 99 -13.70 3.51 -12.09
N PHE A 100 -14.75 3.60 -11.29
CA PHE A 100 -15.75 4.66 -11.33
C PHE A 100 -15.69 5.50 -10.06
N VAL A 101 -15.94 6.80 -10.20
CA VAL A 101 -16.17 7.74 -9.09
C VAL A 101 -17.60 8.26 -9.23
N GLN A 102 -18.46 7.85 -8.31
CA GLN A 102 -19.91 7.96 -8.46
C GLN A 102 -20.35 7.32 -9.79
N ASP A 103 -21.03 8.06 -10.64
CA ASP A 103 -21.58 7.57 -11.91
C ASP A 103 -20.67 7.85 -13.13
N GLN A 104 -19.42 8.27 -12.92
CA GLN A 104 -18.46 8.61 -13.99
C GLN A 104 -17.23 7.71 -13.95
N LEU A 105 -16.59 7.49 -15.10
CA LEU A 105 -15.27 6.85 -15.14
C LEU A 105 -14.24 7.72 -14.41
N LEU A 106 -13.22 7.12 -13.82
CA LEU A 106 -12.11 7.87 -13.22
C LEU A 106 -11.45 8.86 -14.20
N SER A 107 -11.46 8.55 -15.50
CA SER A 107 -10.81 9.33 -16.56
C SER A 107 -11.63 10.52 -17.07
N GLU A 108 -12.86 10.72 -16.59
CA GLU A 108 -13.78 11.80 -16.98
C GLU A 108 -13.77 12.93 -15.94
#